data_AF-A0A941W474-F1
#
_entry.id   AF-A0A941W474-F1
#
_cell.length_a   1.000
_cell.length_b   1.000
_cell.length_c   1.000
_cell.angle_alpha   90.00
_cell.angle_beta   90.00
_cell.angle_gamma   90.00
#
_symmetry.space_group_name_H-M   'P 1'
#
loop_
_entity.id
_entity.type
_entity.pdbx_description
1 polymer ?
#
loop_
_entity_poly.entity_id
_entity_poly.type
_entity_poly.pdbx_seq_one_letter_code
_entity_poly.pdbx_strand_id
1 'polypeptide(L)'
;MKRVLFCLLAMIVVLGLGTTANAYTLELRGTDTMGNRLIYDPDLDITWYDYSNARTTWVDQVAWASGLSVTFGGDTYNDWRLPATVDGTLVDISDPSFFNGTGPNGYNITTSEMGYLYYTQLWNLGKYDTSGNPASGFQGVDWGLVNIGIGLAGMGVYGVRRRRQRRYKES
;
A
#
# COMPACT_ATOMS: atom_id res chain seq x y z
N MET A 1 37.91 25.29 27.69
CA MET A 1 37.02 24.21 28.17
C MET A 1 35.54 24.45 27.83
N LYS A 2 34.93 25.58 28.22
CA LYS A 2 33.50 25.87 27.96
C LYS A 2 33.09 25.82 26.47
N ARG A 3 33.94 26.29 25.55
CA ARG A 3 33.68 26.28 24.09
C ARG A 3 33.71 24.86 23.49
N VAL A 4 34.64 24.02 23.95
CA VAL A 4 34.76 22.62 23.50
C VAL A 4 33.58 21.78 23.99
N LEU A 5 33.15 22.00 25.24
CA LEU A 5 31.98 21.34 25.81
C LEU A 5 30.69 21.71 25.06
N PHE A 6 30.54 22.97 24.65
CA PHE A 6 29.39 23.44 23.88
C PHE A 6 29.34 22.80 22.48
N CYS A 7 30.48 22.69 21.79
CA CYS A 7 30.56 22.02 20.49
C CYS A 7 30.20 20.52 20.59
N LEU A 8 30.66 19.83 21.64
CA LEU A 8 30.34 18.42 21.86
C LEU A 8 28.85 18.19 22.13
N LEU A 9 28.23 19.07 22.92
CA LEU A 9 26.79 18.99 23.22
C LEU A 9 25.93 19.25 21.97
N ALA A 10 26.34 20.19 21.12
CA ALA A 10 25.69 20.46 19.84
C ALA A 10 25.80 19.26 18.87
N MET A 11 26.94 18.59 18.83
CA MET A 11 27.13 17.40 17.99
C MET A 11 26.25 16.22 18.43
N ILE A 12 26.06 16.02 19.74
CA ILE A 12 25.20 14.95 20.28
C ILE A 12 23.72 15.20 19.94
N VAL A 13 23.26 16.46 19.97
CA VAL A 13 21.89 16.81 19.57
C VAL A 13 21.68 16.59 18.07
N VAL A 14 22.67 16.91 17.23
CA VAL A 14 22.60 16.69 15.77
C VAL A 14 22.61 15.20 15.42
N LEU A 15 23.36 14.38 16.16
CA LEU A 15 23.41 12.92 15.95
C LEU A 15 22.20 12.19 16.54
N GLY A 16 21.53 12.75 17.56
CA GLY A 16 20.34 12.18 18.19
C GLY A 16 19.02 12.43 17.44
N LEU A 17 19.02 13.33 16.45
CA LEU A 17 17.84 13.66 15.64
C LEU A 17 17.76 12.87 14.32
N GLY A 18 18.67 11.94 14.09
CA GLY A 18 18.58 10.99 12.98
C GLY A 18 17.53 9.93 13.24
N THR A 19 16.25 10.27 13.22
CA THR A 19 15.21 9.25 13.08
C THR A 19 15.42 8.61 11.70
N THR A 20 15.83 7.35 11.66
CA THR A 20 15.74 6.56 10.44
C THR A 20 14.26 6.48 10.09
N ALA A 21 13.81 7.33 9.16
CA ALA A 21 12.58 7.07 8.44
C ALA A 21 12.85 5.78 7.64
N ASN A 22 12.54 4.64 8.25
CA ASN A 22 12.46 3.38 7.52
C ASN A 22 11.23 3.52 6.64
N ALA A 23 11.40 4.14 5.46
CA ALA A 23 10.49 3.95 4.37
C ALA A 23 10.65 2.49 3.96
N TYR A 24 9.82 1.64 4.54
CA TYR A 24 9.69 0.27 4.15
C TYR A 24 9.31 0.25 2.67
N THR A 25 10.33 0.00 1.85
CA THR A 25 10.18 0.09 0.40
C THR A 25 9.61 -1.24 -0.06
N LEU A 26 8.55 -1.18 -0.86
CA LEU A 26 8.00 -2.36 -1.53
C LEU A 26 9.11 -3.12 -2.27
N GLU A 27 9.24 -4.41 -1.99
CA GLU A 27 10.34 -5.23 -2.51
C GLU A 27 9.86 -6.11 -3.66
N LEU A 28 10.46 -5.98 -4.85
CA LEU A 28 10.19 -6.91 -5.94
C LEU A 28 10.80 -8.27 -5.61
N ARG A 29 9.95 -9.28 -5.33
CA ARG A 29 10.38 -10.66 -5.09
C ARG A 29 10.68 -11.42 -6.37
N GLY A 30 10.01 -11.05 -7.45
CA GLY A 30 10.22 -11.66 -8.75
C GLY A 30 9.04 -11.47 -9.68
N THR A 31 9.11 -12.19 -10.78
CA THR A 31 8.12 -12.19 -11.86
C THR A 31 7.75 -13.64 -12.16
N ASP A 32 6.47 -13.90 -12.37
CA ASP A 32 5.98 -15.21 -12.77
C ASP A 32 6.31 -15.51 -14.26
N THR A 33 5.85 -16.66 -14.75
CA THR A 33 6.04 -17.07 -16.15
C THR A 33 5.25 -16.24 -17.16
N MET A 34 4.27 -15.46 -16.70
CA MET A 34 3.41 -14.61 -17.52
C MET A 34 3.83 -13.13 -17.50
N GLY A 35 4.87 -12.78 -16.75
CA GLY A 35 5.35 -11.40 -16.63
C GLY A 35 4.74 -10.60 -15.47
N ASN A 36 3.90 -11.22 -14.62
CA ASN A 36 3.28 -10.57 -13.48
C ASN A 36 4.24 -10.54 -12.28
N ARG A 37 4.27 -9.41 -11.57
CA ARG A 37 5.21 -9.20 -10.48
C ARG A 37 4.64 -9.60 -9.13
N LEU A 38 5.53 -10.08 -8.26
CA LEU A 38 5.24 -10.27 -6.85
C LEU A 38 6.02 -9.25 -6.03
N ILE A 39 5.28 -8.43 -5.29
CA ILE A 39 5.85 -7.31 -4.55
C ILE A 39 5.57 -7.51 -3.07
N TYR A 40 6.60 -7.62 -2.26
CA TYR A 40 6.48 -7.78 -0.83
C TYR A 40 6.36 -6.44 -0.12
N ASP A 41 5.42 -6.39 0.80
CA ASP A 41 5.14 -5.27 1.69
C ASP A 41 5.51 -5.70 3.11
N PRO A 42 6.69 -5.24 3.61
CA PRO A 42 7.19 -5.65 4.91
C PRO A 42 6.42 -5.04 6.10
N ASP A 43 5.65 -3.96 5.89
CA ASP A 43 4.84 -3.35 6.96
C ASP A 43 3.63 -4.21 7.30
N LEU A 44 2.97 -4.71 6.25
CA LEU A 44 1.78 -5.56 6.39
C LEU A 44 2.12 -7.05 6.47
N ASP A 45 3.38 -7.44 6.19
CA ASP A 45 3.85 -8.83 6.09
C ASP A 45 3.05 -9.64 5.04
N ILE A 46 2.93 -9.04 3.84
CA ILE A 46 2.13 -9.56 2.74
C ILE A 46 2.87 -9.46 1.42
N THR A 47 2.55 -10.35 0.49
CA THR A 47 3.00 -10.22 -0.91
C THR A 47 1.83 -9.84 -1.79
N TRP A 48 1.95 -8.71 -2.47
CA TRP A 48 1.08 -8.25 -3.53
C TRP A 48 1.38 -8.98 -4.84
N TYR A 49 0.35 -9.32 -5.59
CA TYR A 49 0.49 -9.82 -6.95
C TYR A 49 -0.07 -8.79 -7.94
N ASP A 50 0.82 -8.29 -8.78
CA ASP A 50 0.55 -7.26 -9.78
C ASP A 50 -0.13 -7.88 -11.00
N TYR A 51 -1.42 -8.10 -10.85
CA TYR A 51 -2.29 -8.69 -11.86
C TYR A 51 -3.68 -8.10 -11.73
N SER A 52 -4.31 -7.77 -12.87
CA SER A 52 -5.69 -7.29 -12.91
C SER A 52 -6.61 -8.36 -13.51
N ASN A 53 -7.71 -8.66 -12.83
CA ASN A 53 -8.75 -9.52 -13.39
C ASN A 53 -9.72 -8.72 -14.24
N ALA A 54 -10.39 -9.40 -15.17
CA ALA A 54 -11.63 -8.88 -15.74
C ALA A 54 -12.66 -8.60 -14.62
N ARG A 55 -13.44 -7.52 -14.80
CA ARG A 55 -14.51 -7.16 -13.88
C ARG A 55 -15.59 -8.25 -13.91
N THR A 56 -15.97 -8.74 -12.74
CA THR A 56 -17.07 -9.69 -12.53
C THR A 56 -17.70 -9.44 -11.15
N THR A 57 -18.64 -10.28 -10.72
CA THR A 57 -19.28 -10.17 -9.40
C THR A 57 -18.24 -10.33 -8.27
N TRP A 58 -18.53 -9.74 -7.10
CA TRP A 58 -17.65 -9.86 -5.94
C TRP A 58 -17.40 -11.33 -5.55
N VAL A 59 -18.45 -12.14 -5.56
CA VAL A 59 -18.38 -13.57 -5.23
C VAL A 59 -17.44 -14.30 -6.19
N ASP A 60 -17.54 -14.03 -7.49
CA ASP A 60 -16.67 -14.63 -8.49
C ASP A 60 -15.21 -14.17 -8.32
N GLN A 61 -14.97 -12.90 -7.98
CA GLN A 61 -13.62 -12.41 -7.70
C GLN A 61 -13.00 -13.10 -6.49
N VAL A 62 -13.79 -13.29 -5.41
CA VAL A 62 -13.34 -13.99 -4.20
C VAL A 62 -13.04 -15.45 -4.51
N ALA A 63 -13.97 -16.14 -5.19
CA ALA A 63 -13.81 -17.55 -5.56
C ALA A 63 -12.56 -17.75 -6.44
N TRP A 64 -12.38 -16.91 -7.45
CA TRP A 64 -11.21 -16.96 -8.30
C TRP A 64 -9.91 -16.65 -7.55
N ALA A 65 -9.88 -15.65 -6.67
CA ALA A 65 -8.69 -15.35 -5.88
C ALA A 65 -8.32 -16.56 -5.00
N SER A 66 -9.30 -17.23 -4.40
CA SER A 66 -9.09 -18.42 -3.57
C SER A 66 -8.60 -19.65 -4.33
N GLY A 67 -8.92 -19.76 -5.63
CA GLY A 67 -8.47 -20.84 -6.50
C GLY A 67 -7.16 -20.57 -7.22
N LEU A 68 -6.56 -19.38 -7.05
CA LEU A 68 -5.35 -19.02 -7.75
C LEU A 68 -4.13 -19.77 -7.19
N SER A 69 -3.28 -20.25 -8.09
CA SER A 69 -1.95 -20.76 -7.78
C SER A 69 -0.91 -20.05 -8.63
N VAL A 70 0.11 -19.47 -8.00
CA VAL A 70 1.22 -18.75 -8.64
C VAL A 70 2.52 -19.42 -8.25
N THR A 71 3.33 -19.78 -9.26
CA THR A 71 4.65 -20.39 -9.04
C THR A 71 5.73 -19.39 -9.41
N PHE A 72 6.68 -19.15 -8.50
CA PHE A 72 7.86 -18.33 -8.75
C PHE A 72 9.04 -18.81 -7.91
N GLY A 73 10.26 -18.69 -8.42
CA GLY A 73 11.47 -19.08 -7.66
C GLY A 73 11.53 -20.55 -7.24
N GLY A 74 10.73 -21.44 -7.86
CA GLY A 74 10.59 -22.86 -7.49
C GLY A 74 9.50 -23.15 -6.45
N ASP A 75 8.92 -22.11 -5.83
CA ASP A 75 7.86 -22.22 -4.84
C ASP A 75 6.48 -21.97 -5.45
N THR A 76 5.46 -22.64 -4.93
CA THR A 76 4.05 -22.44 -5.32
C THR A 76 3.24 -21.80 -4.20
N TYR A 77 2.46 -20.78 -4.56
CA TYR A 77 1.70 -19.91 -3.68
C TYR A 77 0.22 -20.04 -4.06
N ASN A 78 -0.61 -20.61 -3.19
CA ASN A 78 -1.99 -20.99 -3.49
C ASN A 78 -3.03 -20.50 -2.45
N ASP A 79 -2.63 -19.53 -1.63
CA ASP A 79 -3.38 -18.95 -0.51
C ASP A 79 -3.62 -17.45 -0.75
N TRP A 80 -3.96 -17.12 -1.99
CA TRP A 80 -4.27 -15.76 -2.42
C TRP A 80 -5.67 -15.33 -1.98
N ARG A 81 -5.82 -14.05 -1.66
CA ARG A 81 -7.13 -13.42 -1.55
C ARG A 81 -7.13 -11.98 -2.02
N LEU A 82 -8.32 -11.42 -2.17
CA LEU A 82 -8.50 -9.99 -2.40
C LEU A 82 -8.03 -9.17 -1.18
N PRO A 83 -7.63 -7.90 -1.38
CA PRO A 83 -7.19 -7.02 -0.31
C PRO A 83 -8.39 -6.71 0.58
N ALA A 84 -8.16 -6.62 1.90
CA ALA A 84 -9.21 -6.24 2.83
C ALA A 84 -9.51 -4.73 2.69
N THR A 85 -10.79 -4.43 2.67
CA THR A 85 -11.34 -3.08 2.78
C THR A 85 -11.65 -2.76 4.24
N VAL A 86 -11.95 -1.50 4.54
CA VAL A 86 -12.57 -1.18 5.83
C VAL A 86 -14.01 -1.67 5.77
N ASP A 87 -14.39 -2.53 6.71
CA ASP A 87 -15.77 -3.00 6.83
C ASP A 87 -16.56 -2.03 7.70
N GLY A 88 -17.77 -1.66 7.27
CA GLY A 88 -18.65 -0.79 8.03
C GLY A 88 -19.85 -0.29 7.24
N THR A 89 -20.76 0.41 7.92
CA THR A 89 -21.91 1.06 7.28
C THR A 89 -21.43 2.19 6.40
N LEU A 90 -21.70 2.10 5.09
CA LEU A 90 -21.31 3.14 4.15
C LEU A 90 -21.85 4.50 4.58
N VAL A 91 -20.97 5.49 4.57
CA VAL A 91 -21.29 6.90 4.81
C VAL A 91 -21.42 7.63 3.48
N ASP A 92 -22.25 8.67 3.45
CA ASP A 92 -22.41 9.52 2.28
C ASP A 92 -21.36 10.65 2.25
N ILE A 93 -21.34 11.41 1.15
CA ILE A 93 -20.39 12.51 0.94
C ILE A 93 -20.59 13.71 1.89
N SER A 94 -21.73 13.79 2.59
CA SER A 94 -21.98 14.84 3.57
C SER A 94 -21.37 14.54 4.94
N ASP A 95 -21.01 13.28 5.20
CA ASP A 95 -20.31 12.88 6.41
C ASP A 95 -18.81 13.26 6.33
N PRO A 96 -18.25 13.99 7.31
CA PRO A 96 -16.82 14.32 7.32
C PRO A 96 -15.90 13.09 7.26
N SER A 97 -16.36 11.94 7.78
CA SER A 97 -15.61 10.69 7.76
C SER A 97 -15.40 10.12 6.35
N PHE A 98 -16.19 10.56 5.37
CA PHE A 98 -16.01 10.23 3.95
C PHE A 98 -14.70 10.79 3.37
N PHE A 99 -14.16 11.87 3.95
CA PHE A 99 -12.95 12.54 3.45
C PHE A 99 -11.73 12.37 4.35
N ASN A 100 -11.92 12.36 5.66
CA ASN A 100 -10.82 12.43 6.62
C ASN A 100 -10.06 11.09 6.81
N GLY A 101 -10.49 10.02 6.15
CA GLY A 101 -9.88 8.69 6.23
C GLY A 101 -10.36 7.80 7.38
N THR A 102 -11.30 8.25 8.20
CA THR A 102 -11.83 7.46 9.34
C THR A 102 -13.09 6.66 8.99
N GLY A 103 -13.76 6.98 7.87
CA GLY A 103 -14.96 6.28 7.41
C GLY A 103 -14.66 4.90 6.81
N PRO A 104 -15.70 4.07 6.60
CA PRO A 104 -15.55 2.77 5.95
C PRO A 104 -15.41 2.85 4.42
N ASN A 105 -15.72 4.01 3.84
CA ASN A 105 -15.61 4.30 2.41
C ASN A 105 -15.26 5.77 2.20
N GLY A 106 -14.73 6.09 1.01
CA GLY A 106 -14.36 7.45 0.62
C GLY A 106 -12.86 7.62 0.41
N TYR A 107 -12.33 8.77 0.82
CA TYR A 107 -10.96 9.21 0.55
C TYR A 107 -10.07 9.14 1.79
N ASN A 108 -8.75 9.11 1.56
CA ASN A 108 -7.70 9.17 2.59
C ASN A 108 -7.74 8.04 3.63
N ILE A 109 -8.47 6.95 3.35
CA ILE A 109 -8.52 5.76 4.20
C ILE A 109 -7.19 5.01 4.08
N THR A 110 -6.38 5.00 5.13
CA THR A 110 -5.10 4.27 5.19
C THR A 110 -5.18 2.98 6.02
N THR A 111 -6.32 2.74 6.67
CA THR A 111 -6.55 1.59 7.55
C THR A 111 -6.94 0.31 6.80
N SER A 112 -7.38 0.42 5.54
CA SER A 112 -7.51 -0.73 4.64
C SER A 112 -6.19 -1.06 3.97
N GLU A 113 -6.04 -2.28 3.47
CA GLU A 113 -4.78 -2.72 2.85
C GLU A 113 -4.54 -2.02 1.51
N MET A 114 -5.62 -1.84 0.75
CA MET A 114 -5.57 -1.08 -0.49
C MET A 114 -5.32 0.40 -0.23
N GLY A 115 -5.93 0.94 0.83
CA GLY A 115 -5.71 2.30 1.28
C GLY A 115 -4.27 2.55 1.74
N TYR A 116 -3.71 1.65 2.54
CA TYR A 116 -2.33 1.66 2.97
C TYR A 116 -1.38 1.63 1.77
N LEU A 117 -1.58 0.67 0.86
CA LEU A 117 -0.78 0.57 -0.37
C LEU A 117 -0.85 1.88 -1.17
N TYR A 118 -2.06 2.41 -1.41
CA TYR A 118 -2.28 3.57 -2.26
C TYR A 118 -1.71 4.87 -1.68
N TYR A 119 -2.08 5.22 -0.44
CA TYR A 119 -1.75 6.49 0.18
C TYR A 119 -0.39 6.47 0.89
N THR A 120 -0.03 5.34 1.52
CA THR A 120 1.18 5.25 2.36
C THR A 120 2.37 4.73 1.58
N GLN A 121 2.25 3.56 0.95
CA GLN A 121 3.40 2.96 0.24
C GLN A 121 3.69 3.65 -1.08
N LEU A 122 2.65 4.00 -1.80
CA LEU A 122 2.75 4.55 -3.14
C LEU A 122 2.72 6.08 -3.18
N TRP A 123 2.41 6.72 -2.05
CA TRP A 123 2.35 8.19 -1.93
C TRP A 123 1.38 8.85 -2.92
N ASN A 124 0.32 8.14 -3.33
CA ASN A 124 -0.72 8.76 -4.16
C ASN A 124 -1.58 9.72 -3.35
N LEU A 125 -2.06 10.75 -4.03
CA LEU A 125 -3.02 11.71 -3.48
C LEU A 125 -4.43 11.37 -3.93
N GLY A 126 -5.38 11.48 -3.01
CA GLY A 126 -6.80 11.33 -3.30
C GLY A 126 -7.35 12.53 -4.07
N LYS A 127 -8.54 12.38 -4.65
CA LYS A 127 -9.25 13.50 -5.29
C LYS A 127 -9.65 14.58 -4.29
N TYR A 128 -9.79 14.25 -3.01
CA TYR A 128 -10.13 15.19 -1.95
C TYR A 128 -9.11 15.09 -0.82
N ASP A 129 -8.77 16.22 -0.21
CA ASP A 129 -7.98 16.27 1.01
C ASP A 129 -8.81 15.80 2.23
N THR A 130 -8.18 15.75 3.40
CA THR A 130 -8.84 15.32 4.64
C THR A 130 -9.92 16.28 5.16
N SER A 131 -9.98 17.50 4.60
CA SER A 131 -11.01 18.50 4.89
C SER A 131 -12.15 18.50 3.87
N GLY A 132 -12.11 17.63 2.86
CA GLY A 132 -13.10 17.55 1.79
C GLY A 132 -12.93 18.59 0.69
N ASN A 133 -11.79 19.27 0.62
CA ASN A 133 -11.48 20.14 -0.52
C ASN A 133 -10.99 19.31 -1.70
N PRO A 134 -11.47 19.57 -2.93
CA PRO A 134 -10.98 18.85 -4.10
C PRO A 134 -9.52 19.23 -4.39
N ALA A 135 -8.72 18.25 -4.78
CA ALA A 135 -7.38 18.44 -5.30
C ALA A 135 -7.43 19.28 -6.58
N SER A 136 -6.51 20.24 -6.71
CA SER A 136 -6.32 21.01 -7.93
C SER A 136 -5.55 20.21 -8.98
N GLY A 137 -5.76 20.52 -10.26
CA GLY A 137 -4.98 19.96 -11.35
C GLY A 137 -5.56 18.67 -11.95
N PHE A 138 -4.71 17.91 -12.65
CA PHE A 138 -5.11 16.79 -13.50
C PHE A 138 -4.87 15.43 -12.82
N GLN A 139 -5.83 14.51 -12.98
CA GLN A 139 -5.68 13.13 -12.55
C GLN A 139 -4.50 12.45 -13.26
N GLY A 140 -3.68 11.73 -12.51
CA GLY A 140 -2.46 11.08 -13.01
C GLY A 140 -1.26 12.04 -13.11
N VAL A 141 -1.42 13.31 -12.74
CA VAL A 141 -0.34 14.30 -12.65
C VAL A 141 -0.24 14.87 -11.24
N ASP A 142 -1.33 15.44 -10.74
CA ASP A 142 -1.38 16.13 -9.45
C ASP A 142 -2.03 15.29 -8.35
N TRP A 143 -2.96 14.41 -8.73
CA TRP A 143 -3.65 13.48 -7.84
C TRP A 143 -4.02 12.20 -8.59
N GLY A 144 -4.45 11.16 -7.89
CA GLY A 144 -4.70 9.85 -8.50
C GLY A 144 -3.45 8.99 -8.52
N LEU A 145 -3.28 8.15 -9.56
CA LEU A 145 -2.09 7.32 -9.73
C LEU A 145 -0.92 8.19 -10.24
N VAL A 146 -0.24 8.86 -9.32
CA VAL A 146 0.88 9.79 -9.60
C VAL A 146 2.25 9.20 -9.21
N ASN A 147 2.26 7.94 -8.78
CA ASN A 147 3.42 7.19 -8.28
C ASN A 147 4.77 7.54 -8.93
N ILE A 148 5.73 7.89 -8.07
CA ILE A 148 7.14 8.11 -8.37
C ILE A 148 8.05 6.92 -7.96
N GLY A 149 7.51 5.87 -7.33
CA GLY A 149 8.21 4.64 -6.91
C GLY A 149 8.09 3.47 -7.91
N ILE A 150 8.64 2.27 -7.58
CA ILE A 150 8.62 1.04 -8.42
C ILE A 150 7.29 0.96 -9.15
N GLY A 151 7.31 1.16 -10.48
CA GLY A 151 6.11 1.52 -11.23
C GLY A 151 5.04 0.44 -11.15
N LEU A 152 4.10 0.57 -10.22
CA LEU A 152 2.92 -0.29 -10.03
C LEU A 152 1.74 0.18 -10.89
N ALA A 153 2.02 0.70 -12.10
CA ALA A 153 1.03 1.31 -12.99
C ALA A 153 -0.13 0.36 -13.39
N GLY A 154 0.01 -0.95 -13.16
CA GLY A 154 -1.02 -1.96 -13.41
C GLY A 154 -1.97 -2.26 -12.24
N MET A 155 -1.74 -1.71 -11.04
CA MET A 155 -2.49 -2.06 -9.82
C MET A 155 -3.82 -1.27 -9.65
N GLY A 156 -4.38 -0.77 -10.76
CA GLY A 156 -5.59 0.04 -10.75
C GLY A 156 -6.86 -0.76 -10.40
N VAL A 157 -7.32 -0.63 -9.15
CA VAL A 157 -8.69 -0.82 -8.63
C VAL A 157 -9.38 -2.19 -8.84
N TYR A 158 -8.87 -3.08 -9.69
CA TYR A 158 -9.45 -4.40 -9.93
C TYR A 158 -8.38 -5.50 -9.92
N GLY A 159 -8.28 -6.23 -8.80
CA GLY A 159 -7.65 -7.55 -8.80
C GLY A 159 -6.25 -7.67 -8.20
N VAL A 160 -5.75 -6.63 -7.53
CA VAL A 160 -4.57 -6.75 -6.65
C VAL A 160 -4.85 -7.84 -5.63
N ARG A 161 -3.97 -8.83 -5.51
CA ARG A 161 -4.14 -9.92 -4.53
C ARG A 161 -3.09 -9.83 -3.48
N ARG A 162 -3.36 -10.44 -2.34
CA ARG A 162 -2.31 -10.70 -1.36
C ARG A 162 -2.30 -12.11 -0.80
N ARG A 163 -1.10 -12.51 -0.40
CA ARG A 163 -0.81 -13.65 0.46
C ARG A 163 -0.20 -13.13 1.76
N ARG A 164 -0.60 -13.69 2.91
CA ARG A 164 0.13 -13.48 4.18
C ARG A 164 1.35 -14.40 4.20
N GLN A 165 2.54 -13.86 4.45
CA GLN A 165 3.71 -14.73 4.50
C GLN A 165 3.58 -15.71 5.68
N ARG A 166 3.80 -17.00 5.45
CA ARG A 166 4.24 -17.89 6.53
C ARG A 166 5.71 -17.58 6.75
N ARG A 167 6.06 -16.93 7.86
CA ARG A 167 7.46 -16.92 8.31
C ARG A 167 7.88 -18.38 8.49
N TYR A 168 8.61 -18.94 7.53
CA TYR A 168 9.53 -20.02 7.85
C TYR A 168 10.59 -19.36 8.72
N LYS A 169 10.43 -19.48 10.03
CA LYS A 169 11.59 -19.45 10.92
C LYS A 169 12.39 -20.67 10.50
N GLU A 170 13.48 -20.44 9.76
CA GLU A 170 14.53 -21.43 9.71
C GLU A 170 14.93 -21.75 11.15
N SER A 171 14.92 -23.05 11.44
CA SER A 171 15.27 -23.67 12.72
C SER A 171 16.69 -23.33 13.16
#